data_AF-Q54J71-F1
#
_entry.id   AF-Q54J71-F1
#
_cell.length_a   1.000
_cell.length_b   1.000
_cell.length_c   1.000
_cell.angle_alpha   90.00
_cell.angle_beta   90.00
_cell.angle_gamma   90.00
#
_symmetry.space_group_name_H-M   'P 1'
#
loop_
_entity.id
_entity.type
_entity.pdbx_description
1 polymer ?
#
loop_
_entity_poly.entity_id
_entity_poly.type
_entity_poly.pdbx_seq_one_letter_code
_entity_poly.pdbx_strand_id
1 'polypeptide(L)'
;MKSIIFITFFIFFLKKLNGLPNGYGVGLVDPNGQCMNYIGDSIDQPLCKNKLSNNGEFIYSTIGNSLNSQTLSQQTIAKSFEALTFIQNQCQDLLFAEYGICNIYLSPCIITTVAPLKNISLPQRLCNSACQRMVTNCPRLGEKIDCSISFLFPEVGTLYNLSDYGYKANGGLYEVPCFNPTADYDNSSSLNEFIEICPSPLLLKNSSDPKYSKRGYTYLPPTNCVLPCPVPNYTKEKWNQIENLSKVLSTISFVCSIYNILSFGILKKKKTKYTICISALSASVALINLGDIIKIGVGYEKVLCPEPGRFATQVDDPLCGLTAALFHVGICSTVLWTTTMAIYLYSAIKNIKLFKFRYFIIFNTGFSLTSLIIAASASKFEAGTGSIECWIRDRWYSICLFWLPCGICLLIGTICIASVIVEIYKVSKNIKLSESETIMRQIKPIISVILVSGSFTYLFIIFFDIERNFGGYRSAVTDYVLCLLNSTDNGIECHTSGPSYNPYFMFYFFMRFFGILFFLIYGTSKNARDSWYELFIKIKVSLSETSSTISNNSGGGSSQQKQQQQNEIKLEKI
;
A
#
# COMPACT_ATOMS: atom_id res chain seq x y z
N MET A 1 8.95 -36.63 -16.71
CA MET A 1 9.02 -36.86 -18.17
C MET A 1 8.91 -38.35 -18.57
N LYS A 2 9.66 -39.29 -17.98
CA LYS A 2 9.58 -40.73 -18.33
C LYS A 2 8.17 -41.35 -18.21
N SER A 3 7.39 -40.98 -17.18
CA SER A 3 6.01 -41.49 -17.01
C SER A 3 5.06 -41.02 -18.12
N ILE A 4 5.20 -39.76 -18.57
CA ILE A 4 4.38 -39.20 -19.66
C ILE A 4 4.68 -39.92 -20.98
N ILE A 5 5.96 -40.17 -21.30
CA ILE A 5 6.34 -40.91 -22.52
C ILE A 5 5.74 -42.32 -22.49
N PHE A 6 5.79 -43.02 -21.36
CA PHE A 6 5.22 -44.37 -21.23
C PHE A 6 3.70 -44.37 -21.40
N ILE A 7 3.00 -43.41 -20.80
CA ILE A 7 1.55 -43.25 -20.96
C ILE A 7 1.19 -42.93 -22.43
N THR A 8 1.93 -42.04 -23.08
CA THR A 8 1.67 -41.67 -24.49
C THR A 8 1.94 -42.84 -25.43
N PHE A 9 3.02 -43.60 -25.22
CA PHE A 9 3.34 -44.78 -26.01
C PHE A 9 2.33 -45.90 -25.79
N PHE A 10 1.90 -46.12 -24.55
CA PHE A 10 0.85 -47.10 -24.22
C PHE A 10 -0.48 -46.72 -24.87
N ILE A 11 -0.89 -45.45 -24.83
CA ILE A 11 -2.11 -44.97 -25.51
C ILE A 11 -1.99 -45.10 -27.03
N PHE A 12 -0.84 -44.77 -27.63
CA PHE A 12 -0.61 -44.94 -29.07
C PHE A 12 -0.67 -46.42 -29.47
N PHE A 13 -0.08 -47.29 -28.67
CA PHE A 13 -0.11 -48.74 -28.90
C PHE A 13 -1.53 -49.30 -28.79
N LEU A 14 -2.32 -48.83 -27.82
CA LEU A 14 -3.75 -49.15 -27.71
C LEU A 14 -4.57 -48.65 -28.92
N LYS A 15 -4.31 -47.43 -29.40
CA LYS A 15 -4.95 -46.89 -30.63
C LYS A 15 -4.65 -47.75 -31.86
N LYS A 16 -3.43 -48.29 -31.95
CA LYS A 16 -2.99 -49.09 -33.10
C LYS A 16 -3.49 -50.54 -33.03
N LEU A 17 -3.66 -51.09 -31.83
CA LEU A 17 -4.09 -52.48 -31.62
C LEU A 17 -5.57 -52.70 -31.87
N ASN A 18 -6.42 -51.77 -31.45
CA ASN A 18 -7.86 -51.87 -31.64
C ASN A 18 -8.27 -50.73 -32.54
N GLY A 19 -8.66 -51.01 -33.79
CA GLY A 19 -9.13 -50.01 -34.76
C GLY A 19 -10.28 -49.17 -34.20
N LEU A 20 -9.92 -48.19 -33.39
CA LEU A 20 -10.83 -47.30 -32.68
C LEU A 20 -11.51 -46.46 -33.75
N PRO A 21 -12.86 -46.41 -33.77
CA PRO A 21 -13.55 -45.58 -34.71
C PRO A 21 -13.07 -44.13 -34.56
N ASN A 22 -12.88 -43.44 -35.68
CA ASN A 22 -12.45 -42.04 -35.67
C ASN A 22 -13.40 -41.20 -34.79
N GLY A 23 -12.84 -40.28 -34.02
CA GLY A 23 -13.60 -39.38 -33.15
C GLY A 23 -13.86 -39.90 -31.72
N TYR A 24 -13.56 -41.17 -31.42
CA TYR A 24 -13.72 -41.72 -30.06
C TYR A 24 -12.46 -41.59 -29.19
N GLY A 25 -12.67 -41.27 -27.92
CA GLY A 25 -11.67 -41.36 -26.85
C GLY A 25 -11.68 -42.75 -26.19
N VAL A 26 -10.61 -43.07 -25.46
CA VAL A 26 -10.54 -44.27 -24.62
C VAL A 26 -10.51 -43.84 -23.15
N GLY A 27 -11.43 -44.40 -22.36
CA GLY A 27 -11.55 -44.10 -20.93
C GLY A 27 -11.08 -45.26 -20.06
N LEU A 28 -10.51 -44.93 -18.91
CA LEU A 28 -10.20 -45.89 -17.85
C LEU A 28 -11.35 -45.95 -16.85
N VAL A 29 -11.70 -47.15 -16.41
CA VAL A 29 -12.75 -47.39 -15.42
C VAL A 29 -12.10 -47.38 -14.04
N ASP A 30 -12.44 -46.39 -13.21
CA ASP A 30 -12.05 -46.41 -11.80
C ASP A 30 -13.07 -47.25 -11.00
N PRO A 31 -12.65 -48.35 -10.34
CA PRO A 31 -13.55 -49.17 -9.53
C PRO A 31 -14.16 -48.42 -8.33
N ASN A 32 -13.56 -47.30 -7.89
CA ASN A 32 -14.04 -46.46 -6.79
C ASN A 32 -14.83 -45.22 -7.27
N GLY A 33 -15.03 -45.09 -8.59
CA GLY A 33 -15.85 -44.03 -9.16
C GLY A 33 -17.34 -44.21 -8.84
N GLN A 34 -17.99 -43.14 -8.41
CA GLN A 34 -19.41 -43.09 -8.12
C GLN A 34 -20.04 -41.81 -8.71
N CYS A 35 -21.27 -41.91 -9.21
CA CYS A 35 -22.08 -40.74 -9.53
C CYS A 35 -22.68 -40.19 -8.24
N MET A 36 -22.19 -39.05 -7.77
CA MET A 36 -22.67 -38.36 -6.58
C MET A 36 -23.23 -37.00 -6.95
N ASN A 37 -24.17 -36.49 -6.17
CA ASN A 37 -24.59 -35.10 -6.34
C ASN A 37 -23.42 -34.15 -6.10
N TYR A 38 -23.45 -33.00 -6.77
CA TYR A 38 -22.50 -31.94 -6.50
C TYR A 38 -22.60 -31.54 -5.02
N ILE A 39 -21.46 -31.50 -4.32
CA ILE A 39 -21.41 -31.11 -2.91
C ILE A 39 -21.91 -29.68 -2.64
N GLY A 40 -22.05 -28.89 -3.71
CA GLY A 40 -22.45 -27.49 -3.64
C GLY A 40 -21.25 -26.57 -3.54
N ASP A 41 -21.47 -25.32 -3.94
CA ASP A 41 -20.49 -24.26 -3.78
C ASP A 41 -20.39 -23.84 -2.30
N SER A 42 -19.26 -23.29 -1.89
CA SER A 42 -19.17 -22.65 -0.58
C SER A 42 -20.10 -21.44 -0.51
N ILE A 43 -20.63 -21.13 0.68
CA ILE A 43 -21.58 -20.03 0.89
C ILE A 43 -21.02 -18.69 0.37
N ASP A 44 -19.71 -18.48 0.54
CA ASP A 44 -19.06 -17.22 0.21
C ASP A 44 -18.58 -17.13 -1.25
N GLN A 45 -18.64 -18.23 -2.01
CA GLN A 45 -18.07 -18.31 -3.36
C GLN A 45 -18.90 -19.27 -4.24
N PRO A 46 -19.98 -18.78 -4.89
CA PRO A 46 -20.67 -19.55 -5.93
C PRO A 46 -19.71 -19.79 -7.10
N LEU A 47 -19.60 -21.03 -7.56
CA LEU A 47 -18.68 -21.45 -8.62
C LEU A 47 -19.46 -22.09 -9.76
N CYS A 48 -19.97 -23.30 -9.52
CA CYS A 48 -20.47 -24.18 -10.57
C CYS A 48 -21.93 -24.60 -10.40
N LYS A 49 -22.61 -24.29 -9.30
CA LYS A 49 -23.96 -24.80 -9.02
C LYS A 49 -24.95 -24.61 -10.19
N ASN A 50 -24.92 -23.45 -10.85
CA ASN A 50 -25.81 -23.12 -11.99
C ASN A 50 -25.14 -23.32 -13.36
N LYS A 51 -23.96 -23.93 -13.41
CA LYS A 51 -23.14 -24.12 -14.62
C LYS A 51 -22.89 -25.60 -14.97
N LEU A 52 -23.43 -26.51 -14.16
CA LEU A 52 -23.35 -27.95 -14.34
C LEU A 52 -24.63 -28.47 -14.98
N SER A 53 -24.50 -29.51 -15.81
CA SER A 53 -25.64 -30.23 -16.38
C SER A 53 -26.57 -30.74 -15.27
N ASN A 54 -27.88 -30.79 -15.54
CA ASN A 54 -28.89 -31.30 -14.60
C ASN A 54 -28.77 -30.68 -13.19
N ASN A 55 -28.39 -29.40 -13.09
CA ASN A 55 -28.18 -28.70 -11.82
C ASN A 55 -27.18 -29.37 -10.86
N GLY A 56 -26.20 -30.11 -11.40
CA GLY A 56 -25.21 -30.83 -10.59
C GLY A 56 -25.69 -32.17 -10.03
N GLU A 57 -26.78 -32.72 -10.53
CA GLU A 57 -27.14 -34.12 -10.28
C GLU A 57 -26.18 -35.06 -11.04
N PHE A 58 -25.76 -36.14 -10.39
CA PHE A 58 -24.86 -37.16 -10.97
C PHE A 58 -23.53 -36.61 -11.50
N ILE A 59 -22.72 -36.02 -10.63
CA ILE A 59 -21.32 -35.67 -10.92
C ILE A 59 -20.41 -36.87 -10.65
N TYR A 60 -19.48 -37.13 -11.58
CA TYR A 60 -18.54 -38.23 -11.42
C TYR A 60 -17.50 -37.87 -10.35
N SER A 61 -17.36 -38.72 -9.34
CA SER A 61 -16.40 -38.50 -8.26
C SER A 61 -15.82 -39.82 -7.77
N THR A 62 -14.55 -39.81 -7.41
CA THR A 62 -13.84 -40.98 -6.88
C THR A 62 -13.79 -40.91 -5.36
N ILE A 63 -14.21 -41.98 -4.68
CA ILE A 63 -14.10 -42.07 -3.22
C ILE A 63 -12.71 -42.60 -2.86
N GLY A 64 -11.84 -41.70 -2.39
CA GLY A 64 -10.53 -42.03 -1.82
C GLY A 64 -10.49 -41.87 -0.31
N ASN A 65 -9.43 -42.40 0.34
CA ASN A 65 -9.33 -42.52 1.81
C ASN A 65 -9.25 -41.20 2.61
N SER A 66 -9.11 -40.01 2.00
CA SER A 66 -8.96 -38.77 2.78
C SER A 66 -9.54 -37.48 2.19
N LEU A 67 -9.80 -37.37 0.88
CA LEU A 67 -10.40 -36.18 0.27
C LEU A 67 -11.41 -36.55 -0.81
N ASN A 68 -12.58 -35.90 -0.80
CA ASN A 68 -13.52 -35.99 -1.90
C ASN A 68 -12.88 -35.36 -3.16
N SER A 69 -12.83 -36.09 -4.27
CA SER A 69 -12.29 -35.57 -5.53
C SER A 69 -12.97 -34.27 -5.98
N GLN A 70 -14.25 -34.07 -5.63
CA GLN A 70 -14.96 -32.81 -5.91
C GLN A 70 -14.33 -31.61 -5.18
N THR A 71 -13.85 -31.77 -3.95
CA THR A 71 -13.20 -30.66 -3.21
C THR A 71 -11.90 -30.23 -3.87
N LEU A 72 -11.11 -31.19 -4.37
CA LEU A 72 -9.90 -30.90 -5.14
C LEU A 72 -10.22 -30.25 -6.49
N SER A 73 -11.28 -30.73 -7.17
CA SER A 73 -11.79 -30.11 -8.39
C SER A 73 -12.23 -28.67 -8.15
N GLN A 74 -12.94 -28.38 -7.05
CA GLN A 74 -13.37 -27.03 -6.67
C GLN A 74 -12.19 -26.08 -6.48
N GLN A 75 -11.13 -26.51 -5.80
CA GLN A 75 -9.91 -25.70 -5.65
C GLN A 75 -9.25 -25.40 -7.01
N THR A 76 -9.28 -26.37 -7.94
CA THR A 76 -8.71 -26.20 -9.28
C THR A 76 -9.59 -25.27 -10.15
N ILE A 77 -10.91 -25.38 -10.02
CA ILE A 77 -11.88 -24.49 -10.67
C ILE A 77 -11.69 -23.06 -10.18
N ALA A 78 -11.59 -22.85 -8.86
CA ALA A 78 -11.38 -21.52 -8.28
C ALA A 78 -10.13 -20.85 -8.85
N LYS A 79 -8.99 -21.55 -8.90
CA LYS A 79 -7.75 -21.05 -9.53
C LYS A 79 -7.91 -20.76 -11.02
N SER A 80 -8.72 -21.56 -11.72
CA SER A 80 -8.99 -21.34 -13.14
C SER A 80 -9.85 -20.08 -13.36
N PHE A 81 -10.81 -19.82 -12.49
CA PHE A 81 -11.64 -18.62 -12.52
C PHE A 81 -10.85 -17.37 -12.10
N GLU A 82 -9.94 -17.48 -11.14
CA GLU A 82 -8.97 -16.42 -10.81
C GLU A 82 -8.15 -16.03 -12.05
N ALA A 83 -7.61 -17.01 -12.77
CA ALA A 83 -6.88 -16.75 -14.01
C ALA A 83 -7.78 -16.13 -15.10
N LEU A 84 -9.02 -16.62 -15.23
CA LEU A 84 -10.00 -16.11 -16.20
C LEU A 84 -10.36 -14.64 -15.94
N THR A 85 -10.47 -14.24 -14.68
CA THR A 85 -10.74 -12.87 -14.23
C THR A 85 -9.73 -11.87 -14.81
N PHE A 86 -8.44 -12.22 -14.88
CA PHE A 86 -7.40 -11.33 -15.41
C PHE A 86 -7.24 -11.34 -16.93
N ILE A 87 -7.86 -12.29 -17.64
CA ILE A 87 -7.84 -12.36 -19.12
C ILE A 87 -9.17 -11.98 -19.75
N GLN A 88 -10.10 -11.38 -19.00
CA GLN A 88 -11.43 -11.03 -19.49
C GLN A 88 -11.44 -10.14 -20.75
N ASN A 89 -10.46 -9.26 -20.90
CA ASN A 89 -10.32 -8.42 -22.11
C ASN A 89 -9.80 -9.18 -23.34
N GLN A 90 -9.36 -10.42 -23.17
CA GLN A 90 -8.87 -11.31 -24.24
C GLN A 90 -9.87 -12.42 -24.56
N CYS A 91 -11.02 -12.44 -23.89
CA CYS A 91 -12.05 -13.45 -24.03
C CYS A 91 -13.32 -12.82 -24.60
N GLN A 92 -13.91 -13.45 -25.62
CA GLN A 92 -15.18 -13.01 -26.21
C GLN A 92 -16.40 -13.48 -25.41
N ASP A 93 -16.31 -14.67 -24.80
CA ASP A 93 -17.41 -15.33 -24.10
C ASP A 93 -16.87 -16.01 -22.83
N LEU A 94 -16.72 -15.20 -21.78
CA LEU A 94 -16.18 -15.62 -20.49
C LEU A 94 -17.10 -16.62 -19.79
N LEU A 95 -18.41 -16.40 -19.89
CA LEU A 95 -19.39 -17.25 -19.24
C LEU A 95 -19.34 -18.67 -19.83
N PHE A 96 -19.23 -18.83 -21.15
CA PHE A 96 -19.07 -20.16 -21.73
C PHE A 96 -17.77 -20.85 -21.30
N ALA A 97 -16.69 -20.09 -21.14
CA ALA A 97 -15.44 -20.63 -20.60
C ALA A 97 -15.61 -21.15 -19.16
N GLU A 98 -16.36 -20.46 -18.30
CA GLU A 98 -16.68 -20.93 -16.95
C GLU A 98 -17.52 -22.22 -16.96
N TYR A 99 -18.53 -22.31 -17.82
CA TYR A 99 -19.31 -23.54 -18.01
C TYR A 99 -18.43 -24.70 -18.41
N GLY A 100 -17.58 -24.47 -19.40
CA GLY A 100 -16.63 -25.45 -19.87
C GLY A 100 -15.69 -25.92 -18.76
N ILE A 101 -15.09 -24.99 -18.01
CA ILE A 101 -14.20 -25.30 -16.87
C ILE A 101 -14.94 -26.12 -15.81
N CYS A 102 -16.15 -25.73 -15.42
CA CYS A 102 -16.96 -26.48 -14.46
C CYS A 102 -17.19 -27.93 -14.94
N ASN A 103 -17.61 -28.13 -16.20
CA ASN A 103 -17.91 -29.47 -16.73
C ASN A 103 -16.64 -30.30 -17.06
N ILE A 104 -15.47 -29.67 -17.23
CA ILE A 104 -14.18 -30.38 -17.33
C ILE A 104 -13.81 -31.02 -15.99
N TYR A 105 -13.90 -30.26 -14.89
CA TYR A 105 -13.44 -30.71 -13.57
C TYR A 105 -14.52 -31.43 -12.75
N LEU A 106 -15.80 -31.18 -13.05
CA LEU A 106 -16.97 -31.81 -12.44
C LEU A 106 -17.81 -32.43 -13.57
N SER A 107 -17.25 -33.45 -14.22
CA SER A 107 -17.90 -34.08 -15.37
C SER A 107 -19.22 -34.77 -14.98
N PRO A 108 -20.26 -34.69 -15.83
CA PRO A 108 -21.48 -35.47 -15.66
C PRO A 108 -21.18 -36.97 -15.60
N CYS A 109 -22.06 -37.73 -14.99
CA CYS A 109 -21.84 -39.14 -14.71
C CYS A 109 -22.99 -40.00 -15.22
N ILE A 110 -22.66 -41.11 -15.88
CA ILE A 110 -23.63 -42.10 -16.37
C ILE A 110 -23.47 -43.37 -15.53
N ILE A 111 -24.59 -43.88 -15.02
CA ILE A 111 -24.66 -45.17 -14.32
C ILE A 111 -25.07 -46.23 -15.34
N THR A 112 -24.24 -47.25 -15.53
CA THR A 112 -24.59 -48.43 -16.33
C THR A 112 -24.63 -49.67 -15.43
N THR A 113 -25.65 -50.50 -15.62
CA THR A 113 -25.84 -51.77 -14.91
C THR A 113 -25.22 -52.90 -15.71
N VAL A 114 -24.11 -53.47 -15.21
CA VAL A 114 -23.50 -54.65 -15.84
C VAL A 114 -23.90 -55.90 -15.06
N ALA A 115 -24.39 -56.93 -15.77
CA ALA A 115 -24.82 -58.18 -15.16
C ALA A 115 -23.63 -58.93 -14.51
N PRO A 116 -23.78 -59.50 -13.30
CA PRO A 116 -24.98 -59.53 -12.47
C PRO A 116 -25.06 -58.36 -11.48
N LEU A 117 -25.76 -57.28 -11.88
CA LEU A 117 -26.22 -56.16 -11.04
C LEU A 117 -25.15 -55.24 -10.40
N LYS A 118 -23.95 -55.12 -11.00
CA LYS A 118 -22.99 -54.10 -10.54
C LYS A 118 -23.24 -52.78 -11.27
N ASN A 119 -23.61 -51.74 -10.53
CA ASN A 119 -23.65 -50.37 -11.03
C ASN A 119 -22.22 -49.87 -11.22
N ILE A 120 -21.90 -49.44 -12.44
CA ILE A 120 -20.62 -48.83 -12.77
C ILE A 120 -20.90 -47.38 -13.14
N SER A 121 -20.19 -46.47 -12.48
CA SER A 121 -20.28 -45.03 -12.74
C SER A 121 -19.18 -44.63 -13.72
N LEU A 122 -19.54 -43.97 -14.81
CA LEU A 122 -18.62 -43.57 -15.87
C LEU A 122 -18.72 -42.06 -16.11
N PRO A 123 -17.59 -41.34 -16.23
CA PRO A 123 -17.61 -39.91 -16.52
C PRO A 123 -17.95 -39.62 -17.99
N GLN A 124 -18.84 -38.66 -18.20
CA GLN A 124 -19.15 -38.09 -19.51
C GLN A 124 -18.15 -36.96 -19.81
N ARG A 125 -17.24 -37.18 -20.75
CA ARG A 125 -16.18 -36.22 -21.10
C ARG A 125 -16.72 -35.06 -21.94
N LEU A 126 -16.13 -33.88 -21.80
CA LEU A 126 -16.50 -32.71 -22.61
C LEU A 126 -16.19 -32.96 -24.10
N CYS A 127 -17.12 -32.64 -25.00
CA CYS A 127 -16.92 -32.78 -26.44
C CYS A 127 -15.79 -31.88 -26.97
N ASN A 128 -15.12 -32.34 -28.01
CA ASN A 128 -14.07 -31.61 -28.72
C ASN A 128 -14.54 -30.22 -29.19
N SER A 129 -15.74 -30.16 -29.78
CA SER A 129 -16.35 -28.92 -30.27
C SER A 129 -16.58 -27.88 -29.17
N ALA A 130 -16.97 -28.30 -27.96
CA ALA A 130 -17.12 -27.42 -26.82
C ALA A 130 -15.75 -26.90 -26.32
N CYS A 131 -14.75 -27.78 -26.23
CA CYS A 131 -13.38 -27.38 -25.91
C CYS A 131 -12.85 -26.36 -26.93
N GLN A 132 -12.99 -26.64 -28.24
CA GLN A 132 -12.57 -25.74 -29.31
C GLN A 132 -13.27 -24.39 -29.22
N ARG A 133 -14.58 -24.35 -28.91
CA ARG A 133 -15.31 -23.10 -28.68
C ARG A 133 -14.75 -22.33 -27.49
N MET A 134 -14.44 -22.99 -26.37
CA MET A 134 -13.81 -22.33 -25.21
C MET A 134 -12.46 -21.71 -25.59
N VAL A 135 -11.58 -22.46 -26.25
CA VAL A 135 -10.24 -22.00 -26.63
C VAL A 135 -10.31 -20.93 -27.73
N THR A 136 -11.24 -21.03 -28.67
CA THR A 136 -11.45 -20.01 -29.71
C THR A 136 -11.93 -18.70 -29.10
N ASN A 137 -12.87 -18.78 -28.15
CA ASN A 137 -13.41 -17.61 -27.46
C ASN A 137 -12.41 -17.02 -26.45
N CYS A 138 -11.52 -17.84 -25.90
CA CYS A 138 -10.48 -17.45 -24.96
C CYS A 138 -9.12 -18.07 -25.35
N PRO A 139 -8.37 -17.47 -26.31
CA PRO A 139 -7.15 -18.06 -26.85
C PRO A 139 -6.08 -18.43 -25.80
N ARG A 140 -5.99 -17.66 -24.71
CA ARG A 140 -5.07 -17.94 -23.60
C ARG A 140 -5.36 -19.24 -22.86
N LEU A 141 -6.60 -19.74 -22.88
CA LEU A 141 -6.92 -21.04 -22.33
C LEU A 141 -6.25 -22.16 -23.12
N GLY A 142 -5.99 -21.97 -24.42
CA GLY A 142 -5.29 -22.93 -25.28
C GLY A 142 -3.84 -23.22 -24.85
N GLU A 143 -3.22 -22.33 -24.06
CA GLU A 143 -1.89 -22.58 -23.48
C GLU A 143 -1.93 -23.65 -22.38
N LYS A 144 -3.09 -23.84 -21.73
CA LYS A 144 -3.30 -24.80 -20.63
C LYS A 144 -4.18 -25.99 -21.01
N ILE A 145 -5.09 -25.79 -21.98
CA ILE A 145 -6.08 -26.77 -22.42
C ILE A 145 -5.80 -27.14 -23.87
N ASP A 146 -5.30 -28.36 -24.07
CA ASP A 146 -5.09 -28.90 -25.41
C ASP A 146 -6.32 -29.71 -25.87
N CYS A 147 -7.14 -29.07 -26.71
CA CYS A 147 -8.33 -29.71 -27.28
C CYS A 147 -8.00 -30.83 -28.28
N SER A 148 -6.74 -31.02 -28.72
CA SER A 148 -6.38 -32.10 -29.64
C SER A 148 -6.32 -33.47 -28.95
N ILE A 149 -6.34 -33.50 -27.62
CA ILE A 149 -6.25 -34.71 -26.82
C ILE A 149 -7.59 -35.47 -26.84
N SER A 150 -7.74 -36.39 -27.80
CA SER A 150 -9.00 -37.12 -28.04
C SER A 150 -9.51 -37.95 -26.85
N PHE A 151 -8.66 -38.29 -25.87
CA PHE A 151 -9.09 -39.02 -24.66
C PHE A 151 -9.68 -38.10 -23.58
N LEU A 152 -9.36 -36.81 -23.60
CA LEU A 152 -9.97 -35.79 -22.73
C LEU A 152 -11.16 -35.12 -23.41
N PHE A 153 -11.02 -34.87 -24.72
CA PHE A 153 -11.97 -34.13 -25.54
C PHE A 153 -12.34 -34.92 -26.81
N PRO A 154 -13.11 -36.01 -26.68
CA PRO A 154 -13.55 -36.81 -27.83
C PRO A 154 -14.52 -36.03 -28.74
N GLU A 155 -14.56 -36.35 -30.03
CA GLU A 155 -15.49 -35.72 -30.97
C GLU A 155 -16.91 -36.28 -30.83
N VAL A 156 -17.03 -37.59 -30.58
CA VAL A 156 -18.32 -38.30 -30.49
C VAL A 156 -18.57 -38.81 -29.06
N GLY A 157 -17.60 -39.53 -28.49
CA GLY A 157 -17.76 -40.17 -27.18
C GLY A 157 -16.50 -40.86 -26.68
N THR A 158 -16.58 -41.44 -25.49
CA THR A 158 -15.52 -42.21 -24.88
C THR A 158 -15.93 -43.68 -24.79
N LEU A 159 -15.03 -44.57 -25.20
CA LEU A 159 -15.20 -46.01 -25.08
C LEU A 159 -14.53 -46.50 -23.81
N TYR A 160 -15.30 -47.17 -22.96
CA TYR A 160 -14.84 -47.77 -21.71
C TYR A 160 -14.83 -49.30 -21.84
N ASN A 161 -13.70 -49.93 -21.53
CA ASN A 161 -13.64 -51.39 -21.50
C ASN A 161 -14.24 -51.91 -20.20
N LEU A 162 -15.42 -52.51 -20.29
CA LEU A 162 -16.16 -53.10 -19.17
C LEU A 162 -16.10 -54.64 -19.16
N SER A 163 -15.16 -55.25 -19.92
CA SER A 163 -15.00 -56.71 -19.99
C SER A 163 -14.77 -57.34 -18.62
N ASP A 164 -13.95 -56.70 -17.78
CA ASP A 164 -13.64 -57.14 -16.42
C ASP A 164 -14.86 -57.13 -15.48
N TYR A 165 -15.92 -56.45 -15.89
CA TYR A 165 -17.18 -56.35 -15.16
C TYR A 165 -18.30 -57.20 -15.76
N GLY A 166 -18.02 -57.97 -16.83
CA GLY A 166 -18.98 -58.90 -17.45
C GLY A 166 -19.74 -58.33 -18.65
N TYR A 167 -19.41 -57.12 -19.12
CA TYR A 167 -20.04 -56.55 -20.30
C TYR A 167 -19.49 -57.23 -21.57
N LYS A 168 -20.36 -57.87 -22.36
CA LYS A 168 -19.96 -58.67 -23.56
C LYS A 168 -20.33 -58.03 -24.89
N ALA A 169 -21.25 -57.06 -24.90
CA ALA A 169 -21.65 -56.38 -26.15
C ALA A 169 -20.49 -55.54 -26.71
N ASN A 170 -20.43 -55.37 -28.03
CA ASN A 170 -19.39 -54.60 -28.72
C ASN A 170 -17.95 -54.97 -28.31
N GLY A 171 -17.69 -56.25 -28.03
CA GLY A 171 -16.36 -56.71 -27.60
C GLY A 171 -15.95 -56.20 -26.21
N GLY A 172 -16.91 -55.86 -25.35
CA GLY A 172 -16.68 -55.33 -24.01
C GLY A 172 -16.51 -53.81 -23.95
N LEU A 173 -16.64 -53.09 -25.07
CA LEU A 173 -16.56 -51.64 -25.12
C LEU A 173 -17.94 -51.01 -24.94
N TYR A 174 -18.12 -50.28 -23.84
CA TYR A 174 -19.31 -49.49 -23.58
C TYR A 174 -19.08 -48.04 -24.03
N GLU A 175 -20.00 -47.52 -24.84
CA GLU A 175 -19.94 -46.16 -25.37
C GLU A 175 -20.64 -45.17 -24.45
N VAL A 176 -19.92 -44.11 -24.08
CA VAL A 176 -20.45 -42.95 -23.37
C VAL A 176 -20.35 -41.74 -24.29
N PRO A 177 -21.47 -41.13 -24.73
CA PRO A 177 -21.42 -39.97 -25.62
C PRO A 177 -20.73 -38.80 -24.92
N CYS A 178 -19.98 -37.98 -25.65
CA CYS A 178 -19.40 -36.78 -25.07
C CYS A 178 -20.49 -35.78 -24.68
N PHE A 179 -20.20 -34.92 -23.71
CA PHE A 179 -21.11 -33.88 -23.23
C PHE A 179 -20.79 -32.53 -23.89
N ASN A 180 -21.81 -31.88 -24.47
CA ASN A 180 -21.67 -30.54 -25.02
C ASN A 180 -22.55 -29.56 -24.20
N PRO A 181 -21.95 -28.69 -23.36
CA PRO A 181 -22.67 -27.75 -22.50
C PRO A 181 -23.31 -26.59 -23.27
N THR A 182 -23.18 -26.53 -24.61
CA THR A 182 -23.71 -25.41 -25.41
C THR A 182 -25.21 -25.22 -25.21
N ALA A 183 -26.00 -26.29 -25.24
CA ALA A 183 -27.45 -26.19 -25.04
C ALA A 183 -27.81 -25.70 -23.63
N ASP A 184 -27.12 -26.22 -22.61
CA ASP A 184 -27.33 -25.80 -21.22
C ASP A 184 -26.94 -24.33 -21.01
N TYR A 185 -25.82 -23.92 -21.60
CA TYR A 185 -25.36 -22.53 -21.61
C TYR A 185 -26.37 -21.61 -22.31
N ASP A 186 -26.82 -21.94 -23.51
CA ASP A 186 -27.76 -21.10 -24.27
C ASP A 186 -29.06 -20.89 -23.49
N ASN A 187 -29.53 -21.92 -22.77
CA ASN A 187 -30.73 -21.86 -21.92
C ASN A 187 -30.56 -21.05 -20.62
N SER A 188 -29.34 -20.88 -20.12
CA SER A 188 -29.07 -20.28 -18.80
C SER A 188 -28.25 -18.98 -18.85
N SER A 189 -27.70 -18.64 -20.01
CA SER A 189 -26.83 -17.48 -20.24
C SER A 189 -27.47 -16.15 -19.83
N SER A 190 -28.78 -15.98 -20.00
CA SER A 190 -29.49 -14.74 -19.65
C SER A 190 -29.64 -14.52 -18.14
N LEU A 191 -29.43 -15.55 -17.32
CA LEU A 191 -29.63 -15.50 -15.87
C LEU A 191 -28.32 -15.46 -15.09
N ASN A 192 -27.18 -15.77 -15.73
CA ASN A 192 -25.91 -15.92 -15.07
C ASN A 192 -24.95 -14.80 -15.46
N GLU A 193 -24.38 -14.16 -14.45
CA GLU A 193 -23.29 -13.20 -14.62
C GLU A 193 -21.94 -13.92 -14.52
N PHE A 194 -20.92 -13.36 -15.17
CA PHE A 194 -19.54 -13.80 -15.03
C PHE A 194 -19.10 -13.67 -13.57
N ILE A 195 -18.47 -14.72 -13.02
CA ILE A 195 -18.06 -14.74 -11.62
C ILE A 195 -16.59 -14.34 -11.52
N GLU A 196 -16.35 -13.10 -11.12
CA GLU A 196 -15.00 -12.63 -10.84
C GLU A 196 -14.48 -13.17 -9.51
N ILE A 197 -13.28 -13.76 -9.53
CA ILE A 197 -12.59 -14.22 -8.32
C ILE A 197 -11.20 -13.60 -8.31
N CYS A 198 -10.84 -13.02 -7.16
CA CYS A 198 -9.56 -12.38 -6.95
C CYS A 198 -8.68 -13.26 -6.07
N PRO A 199 -7.45 -13.63 -6.50
CA PRO A 199 -6.54 -14.40 -5.69
C PRO A 199 -6.11 -13.59 -4.46
N SER A 200 -6.08 -14.22 -3.29
CA SER A 200 -5.57 -13.58 -2.07
C SER A 200 -4.13 -13.09 -2.28
N PRO A 201 -3.75 -11.88 -1.80
CA PRO A 201 -4.50 -10.96 -0.93
C PRO A 201 -5.33 -9.89 -1.67
N LEU A 202 -5.57 -10.04 -2.97
CA LEU A 202 -6.45 -9.13 -3.71
C LEU A 202 -7.88 -9.29 -3.20
N LEU A 203 -8.64 -8.20 -3.23
CA LEU A 203 -10.03 -8.20 -2.76
C LEU A 203 -10.94 -7.91 -3.94
N LEU A 204 -12.11 -8.54 -3.96
CA LEU A 204 -13.14 -8.22 -4.95
C LEU A 204 -13.98 -7.03 -4.46
N LYS A 205 -14.03 -5.95 -5.24
CA LYS A 205 -14.91 -4.80 -5.01
C LYS A 205 -15.53 -4.39 -6.34
N ASN A 206 -16.84 -4.18 -6.39
CA ASN A 206 -17.49 -3.77 -7.63
C ASN A 206 -17.04 -2.34 -8.01
N SER A 207 -16.32 -2.19 -9.12
CA SER A 207 -15.87 -0.89 -9.65
C SER A 207 -16.99 -0.03 -10.20
N SER A 208 -18.12 -0.65 -10.59
CA SER A 208 -19.31 0.06 -11.08
C SER A 208 -20.16 0.62 -9.95
N ASP A 209 -20.01 0.11 -8.72
CA ASP A 209 -20.70 0.66 -7.56
C ASP A 209 -20.08 2.01 -7.17
N PRO A 210 -20.86 3.11 -7.19
CA PRO A 210 -20.40 4.43 -6.75
C PRO A 210 -19.82 4.45 -5.34
N LYS A 211 -20.23 3.50 -4.48
CA LYS A 211 -19.72 3.32 -3.13
C LYS A 211 -18.22 2.99 -3.12
N TYR A 212 -17.69 2.31 -4.12
CA TYR A 212 -16.28 1.88 -4.12
C TYR A 212 -15.41 2.67 -5.10
N SER A 213 -15.96 3.07 -6.26
CA SER A 213 -15.21 3.71 -7.36
C SER A 213 -14.38 4.95 -7.00
N LYS A 214 -14.77 5.72 -5.98
CA LYS A 214 -14.11 6.99 -5.59
C LYS A 214 -13.47 6.99 -4.20
N ARG A 215 -13.43 5.83 -3.54
CA ARG A 215 -13.04 5.72 -2.12
C ARG A 215 -11.57 5.42 -1.85
N GLY A 216 -10.73 5.50 -2.88
CA GLY A 216 -9.29 5.18 -2.78
C GLY A 216 -8.96 3.71 -2.99
N TYR A 217 -9.84 2.91 -3.59
CA TYR A 217 -9.49 1.56 -4.03
C TYR A 217 -8.67 1.60 -5.33
N THR A 218 -7.57 0.85 -5.39
CA THR A 218 -6.75 0.73 -6.61
C THR A 218 -7.12 -0.55 -7.34
N TYR A 219 -8.01 -0.43 -8.32
CA TYR A 219 -8.44 -1.52 -9.18
C TYR A 219 -7.32 -1.99 -10.12
N LEU A 220 -7.42 -3.24 -10.57
CA LEU A 220 -6.56 -3.86 -11.56
C LEU A 220 -7.34 -4.04 -12.88
N PRO A 221 -7.43 -3.02 -13.76
CA PRO A 221 -8.18 -3.15 -15.00
C PRO A 221 -7.70 -4.35 -15.82
N PRO A 222 -8.61 -5.07 -16.48
CA PRO A 222 -10.06 -4.81 -16.58
C PRO A 222 -10.92 -5.30 -15.41
N THR A 223 -10.34 -5.77 -14.29
CA THR A 223 -11.05 -6.51 -13.24
C THR A 223 -11.57 -5.64 -12.09
N ASN A 224 -12.49 -6.21 -11.32
CA ASN A 224 -12.98 -5.71 -10.04
C ASN A 224 -12.06 -6.10 -8.86
N CYS A 225 -10.88 -6.65 -9.13
CA CYS A 225 -9.89 -6.93 -8.10
C CYS A 225 -9.15 -5.65 -7.71
N VAL A 226 -9.03 -5.42 -6.40
CA VAL A 226 -8.30 -4.30 -5.83
C VAL A 226 -7.00 -4.77 -5.20
N LEU A 227 -5.96 -3.94 -5.34
CA LEU A 227 -4.69 -4.16 -4.64
C LEU A 227 -4.88 -4.04 -3.12
N PRO A 228 -4.15 -4.83 -2.32
CA PRO A 228 -4.12 -4.66 -0.88
C PRO A 228 -3.47 -3.31 -0.49
N CYS A 229 -3.80 -2.84 0.72
CA CYS A 229 -3.23 -1.66 1.35
C CYS A 229 -2.57 -2.08 2.68
N PRO A 230 -1.29 -1.74 2.94
CA PRO A 230 -0.35 -1.11 2.01
C PRO A 230 0.00 -2.03 0.83
N VAL A 231 0.48 -1.45 -0.27
CA VAL A 231 0.93 -2.25 -1.43
C VAL A 231 2.15 -3.09 -1.03
N PRO A 232 2.21 -4.38 -1.42
CA PRO A 232 3.30 -5.30 -1.07
C PRO A 232 4.56 -5.06 -1.92
N ASN A 233 5.03 -3.81 -1.96
CA ASN A 233 6.33 -3.43 -2.55
C ASN A 233 7.50 -4.00 -1.73
N TYR A 234 7.27 -4.24 -0.44
CA TYR A 234 8.25 -4.71 0.52
C TYR A 234 7.65 -5.80 1.40
N THR A 235 8.51 -6.61 2.01
CA THR A 235 8.09 -7.56 3.04
C THR A 235 7.54 -6.83 4.27
N LYS A 236 6.72 -7.51 5.07
CA LYS A 236 6.13 -6.93 6.30
C LYS A 236 7.19 -6.45 7.27
N GLU A 237 8.33 -7.14 7.35
CA GLU A 237 9.46 -6.77 8.20
C GLU A 237 10.07 -5.44 7.78
N LYS A 238 10.23 -5.21 6.47
CA LYS A 238 10.75 -3.95 5.92
C LYS A 238 9.80 -2.79 6.17
N TRP A 239 8.50 -3.00 6.03
CA TRP A 239 7.47 -2.01 6.42
C TRP A 239 7.56 -1.68 7.91
N ASN A 240 7.59 -2.69 8.78
CA ASN A 240 7.75 -2.52 10.22
C ASN A 240 9.04 -1.77 10.59
N GLN A 241 10.15 -2.00 9.86
CA GLN A 241 11.40 -1.26 10.07
C GLN A 241 11.24 0.23 9.75
N ILE A 242 10.58 0.58 8.64
CA ILE A 242 10.32 1.96 8.25
C ILE A 242 9.39 2.64 9.27
N GLU A 243 8.33 1.96 9.71
CA GLU A 243 7.40 2.47 10.71
C GLU A 243 8.08 2.67 12.07
N ASN A 244 8.91 1.73 12.52
CA ASN A 244 9.65 1.85 13.76
C ASN A 244 10.70 2.98 13.70
N LEU A 245 11.40 3.12 12.58
CA LEU A 245 12.29 4.25 12.34
C LEU A 245 11.52 5.57 12.46
N SER A 246 10.38 5.65 11.78
CA SER A 246 9.50 6.82 11.80
C SER A 246 9.04 7.14 13.22
N LYS A 247 8.55 6.13 13.94
CA LYS A 247 8.10 6.26 15.32
C LYS A 247 9.19 6.83 16.24
N VAL A 248 10.37 6.22 16.24
CA VAL A 248 11.46 6.60 17.15
C VAL A 248 12.02 7.98 16.78
N LEU A 249 12.37 8.18 15.50
CA LEU A 249 13.00 9.43 15.08
C LEU A 249 12.03 10.61 15.17
N SER A 250 10.77 10.47 14.76
CA SER A 250 9.81 11.59 14.80
C SER A 250 9.50 12.01 16.24
N THR A 251 9.39 11.08 17.20
CA THR A 251 9.20 11.44 18.62
C THR A 251 10.40 12.21 19.17
N ILE A 252 11.64 11.73 18.96
CA ILE A 252 12.85 12.42 19.45
C ILE A 252 12.98 13.78 18.76
N SER A 253 12.81 13.82 17.44
CA SER A 253 12.88 15.02 16.61
C SER A 253 11.85 16.08 17.00
N PHE A 254 10.63 15.66 17.34
CA PHE A 254 9.59 16.55 17.88
C PHE A 254 10.04 17.19 19.19
N VAL A 255 10.48 16.40 20.17
CA VAL A 255 10.96 16.91 21.47
C VAL A 255 12.14 17.88 21.30
N CYS A 256 13.12 17.51 20.46
CA CYS A 256 14.26 18.35 20.09
C CYS A 256 13.82 19.68 19.43
N SER A 257 12.80 19.63 18.57
CA SER A 257 12.24 20.80 17.90
C SER A 257 11.51 21.71 18.89
N ILE A 258 10.69 21.15 19.79
CA ILE A 258 10.03 21.90 20.87
C ILE A 258 11.08 22.57 21.77
N TYR A 259 12.15 21.87 22.15
CA TYR A 259 13.25 22.46 22.92
C TYR A 259 13.82 23.71 22.22
N ASN A 260 14.11 23.63 20.92
CA ASN A 260 14.63 24.77 20.16
C ASN A 260 13.63 25.93 20.06
N ILE A 261 12.32 25.64 19.89
CA ILE A 261 11.26 26.65 19.90
C ILE A 261 11.21 27.37 21.26
N LEU A 262 11.25 26.62 22.36
CA LEU A 262 11.28 27.21 23.71
C LEU A 262 12.54 28.06 23.89
N SER A 263 13.73 27.52 23.59
CA SER A 263 15.00 28.22 23.76
C SER A 263 15.10 29.52 22.95
N PHE A 264 14.82 29.47 21.65
CA PHE A 264 15.07 30.60 20.74
C PHE A 264 13.84 31.45 20.44
N GLY A 265 12.64 30.89 20.58
CA GLY A 265 11.36 31.57 20.33
C GLY A 265 10.76 32.21 21.58
N ILE A 266 10.86 31.58 22.75
CA ILE A 266 10.19 32.04 23.99
C ILE A 266 11.18 32.59 25.01
N LEU A 267 12.19 31.80 25.43
CA LEU A 267 13.08 32.15 26.54
C LEU A 267 14.06 33.28 26.20
N LYS A 268 14.50 33.36 24.95
CA LYS A 268 15.45 34.39 24.53
C LYS A 268 14.82 35.78 24.43
N LYS A 269 15.15 36.66 25.38
CA LYS A 269 14.65 38.06 25.46
C LYS A 269 14.96 38.89 24.20
N LYS A 270 16.22 38.88 23.73
CA LYS A 270 16.66 39.63 22.55
C LYS A 270 16.54 38.77 21.29
N LYS A 271 15.43 38.92 20.57
CA LYS A 271 15.18 38.21 19.31
C LYS A 271 15.93 38.88 18.16
N THR A 272 16.89 38.15 17.61
CA THR A 272 17.57 38.50 16.35
C THR A 272 16.79 37.90 15.17
N LYS A 273 17.00 38.43 13.96
CA LYS A 273 16.43 37.85 12.72
C LYS A 273 16.80 36.36 12.56
N TYR A 274 18.03 36.03 12.93
CA TYR A 274 18.58 34.67 12.92
C TYR A 274 17.86 33.72 13.90
N THR A 275 17.61 34.17 15.14
CA THR A 275 16.88 33.37 16.13
C THR A 275 15.41 33.17 15.76
N ILE A 276 14.81 34.12 15.03
CA ILE A 276 13.48 33.96 14.46
C ILE A 276 13.49 32.86 13.39
N CYS A 277 14.49 32.84 12.50
CA CYS A 277 14.65 31.77 11.50
C CYS A 277 14.79 30.39 12.17
N ILE A 278 15.63 30.25 13.21
CA ILE A 278 15.79 28.98 13.95
C ILE A 278 14.47 28.54 14.57
N SER A 279 13.76 29.46 15.23
CA SER A 279 12.47 29.14 15.86
C SER A 279 11.42 28.74 14.84
N ALA A 280 11.33 29.43 13.70
CA ALA A 280 10.35 29.14 12.66
C ALA A 280 10.68 27.83 11.92
N LEU A 281 11.96 27.56 11.67
CA LEU A 281 12.43 26.30 11.10
C LEU A 281 12.15 25.12 12.05
N SER A 282 12.40 25.29 13.35
CA SER A 282 12.08 24.28 14.37
C SER A 282 10.57 24.05 14.50
N ALA A 283 9.75 25.11 14.42
CA ALA A 283 8.29 24.98 14.38
C ALA A 283 7.81 24.23 13.14
N SER A 284 8.42 24.48 11.98
CA SER A 284 8.11 23.79 10.73
C SER A 284 8.39 22.27 10.84
N VAL A 285 9.54 21.90 11.41
CA VAL A 285 9.87 20.49 11.67
C VAL A 285 9.03 19.87 12.78
N ALA A 286 8.62 20.63 13.79
CA ALA A 286 7.68 20.16 14.79
C ALA A 286 6.32 19.80 14.15
N LEU A 287 5.84 20.55 13.16
CA LEU A 287 4.60 20.23 12.42
C LEU A 287 4.72 18.93 11.61
N ILE A 288 5.87 18.72 10.93
CA ILE A 288 6.15 17.45 10.22
C ILE A 288 6.04 16.27 11.18
N ASN A 289 6.75 16.33 12.30
CA ASN A 289 6.77 15.23 13.28
C ASN A 289 5.47 15.09 14.07
N LEU A 290 4.70 16.17 14.25
CA LEU A 290 3.39 16.11 14.90
C LEU A 290 2.41 15.25 14.09
N GLY A 291 2.46 15.34 12.76
CA GLY A 291 1.69 14.45 11.89
C GLY A 291 2.01 12.97 12.12
N ASP A 292 3.29 12.63 12.32
CA ASP A 292 3.70 11.28 12.69
C ASP A 292 3.25 10.87 14.09
N ILE A 293 3.33 11.75 15.09
CA ILE A 293 2.86 11.46 16.46
C ILE A 293 1.36 11.13 16.47
N ILE A 294 0.55 11.86 15.71
CA ILE A 294 -0.88 11.58 15.55
C ILE A 294 -1.09 10.18 14.95
N LYS A 295 -0.34 9.83 13.90
CA LYS A 295 -0.40 8.47 13.29
C LYS A 295 0.03 7.37 14.26
N ILE A 296 1.07 7.61 15.06
CA ILE A 296 1.52 6.65 16.10
C ILE A 296 0.41 6.41 17.13
N GLY A 297 -0.32 7.45 17.53
CA GLY A 297 -1.42 7.35 18.48
C GLY A 297 -2.64 6.57 17.96
N VAL A 298 -2.88 6.60 16.65
CA VAL A 298 -4.03 5.93 16.01
C VAL A 298 -3.68 4.56 15.41
N GLY A 299 -2.42 4.37 15.00
CA GLY A 299 -1.91 3.24 14.23
C GLY A 299 -1.69 3.62 12.75
N TYR A 300 -0.49 3.39 12.22
CA TYR A 300 -0.13 3.76 10.83
C TYR A 300 -1.07 3.12 9.81
N GLU A 301 -1.27 1.81 9.91
CA GLU A 301 -2.16 1.06 9.01
C GLU A 301 -3.60 1.58 9.07
N LYS A 302 -4.13 1.92 10.26
CA LYS A 302 -5.49 2.45 10.39
C LYS A 302 -5.66 3.83 9.73
N VAL A 303 -4.61 4.66 9.73
CA VAL A 303 -4.65 5.99 9.09
C VAL A 303 -4.47 5.89 7.58
N LEU A 304 -3.62 4.98 7.10
CA LEU A 304 -3.30 4.84 5.68
C LEU A 304 -4.30 3.94 4.94
N CYS A 305 -4.79 2.91 5.62
CA CYS A 305 -5.62 1.83 5.11
C CYS A 305 -6.85 1.62 6.03
N PRO A 306 -7.85 2.52 6.00
CA PRO A 306 -8.99 2.47 6.90
C PRO A 306 -9.86 1.22 6.70
N GLU A 307 -9.83 0.67 5.47
CA GLU A 307 -10.46 -0.60 5.09
C GLU A 307 -9.45 -1.45 4.30
N PRO A 308 -9.55 -2.79 4.34
CA PRO A 308 -8.70 -3.65 3.52
C PRO A 308 -8.78 -3.29 2.02
N GLY A 309 -7.62 -3.00 1.42
CA GLY A 309 -7.49 -2.60 0.01
C GLY A 309 -7.87 -1.16 -0.32
N ARG A 310 -8.29 -0.37 0.68
CA ARG A 310 -8.66 1.04 0.52
C ARG A 310 -7.56 1.96 1.03
N PHE A 311 -7.04 2.83 0.17
CA PHE A 311 -6.18 3.92 0.60
C PHE A 311 -7.02 5.07 1.18
N ALA A 312 -6.55 5.66 2.27
CA ALA A 312 -7.23 6.81 2.87
C ALA A 312 -7.24 8.01 1.93
N THR A 313 -8.36 8.73 1.88
CA THR A 313 -8.54 9.94 1.08
C THR A 313 -8.97 11.11 1.96
N GLN A 314 -8.67 12.35 1.58
CA GLN A 314 -9.08 13.53 2.36
C GLN A 314 -10.60 13.60 2.58
N VAL A 315 -11.38 13.14 1.59
CA VAL A 315 -12.84 13.27 1.56
C VAL A 315 -13.51 12.31 2.54
N ASP A 316 -13.08 11.05 2.55
CA ASP A 316 -13.65 10.02 3.43
C ASP A 316 -12.92 9.95 4.78
N ASP A 317 -11.65 10.36 4.84
CA ASP A 317 -10.74 10.18 5.99
C ASP A 317 -10.12 11.51 6.44
N PRO A 318 -10.82 12.32 7.26
CA PRO A 318 -10.34 13.64 7.69
C PRO A 318 -8.98 13.61 8.39
N LEU A 319 -8.62 12.50 9.04
CA LEU A 319 -7.33 12.32 9.70
C LEU A 319 -6.17 12.23 8.70
N CYS A 320 -6.41 11.62 7.54
CA CYS A 320 -5.46 11.63 6.42
C CYS A 320 -5.25 13.06 5.92
N GLY A 321 -6.34 13.83 5.76
CA GLY A 321 -6.28 15.25 5.41
C GLY A 321 -5.53 16.11 6.43
N LEU A 322 -5.78 15.92 7.72
CA LEU A 322 -5.11 16.68 8.80
C LEU A 322 -3.60 16.38 8.87
N THR A 323 -3.22 15.11 8.85
CA THR A 323 -1.81 14.71 8.92
C THR A 323 -1.05 15.15 7.66
N ALA A 324 -1.68 15.06 6.48
CA ALA A 324 -1.15 15.59 5.24
C ALA A 324 -0.99 17.12 5.25
N ALA A 325 -1.94 17.85 5.83
CA ALA A 325 -1.90 19.30 5.96
C ALA A 325 -0.74 19.76 6.86
N LEU A 326 -0.59 19.13 8.05
CA LEU A 326 0.51 19.40 8.97
C LEU A 326 1.87 19.12 8.32
N PHE A 327 1.97 17.96 7.64
CA PHE A 327 3.16 17.58 6.90
C PHE A 327 3.48 18.59 5.79
N HIS A 328 2.49 18.95 4.95
CA HIS A 328 2.68 19.85 3.81
C HIS A 328 3.11 21.26 4.26
N VAL A 329 2.43 21.85 5.26
CA VAL A 329 2.84 23.16 5.80
C VAL A 329 4.21 23.09 6.44
N GLY A 330 4.48 22.04 7.21
CA GLY A 330 5.77 21.84 7.86
C GLY A 330 6.90 21.71 6.84
N ILE A 331 6.73 20.92 5.78
CA ILE A 331 7.78 20.71 4.79
C ILE A 331 8.01 21.91 3.89
N CYS A 332 6.95 22.57 3.41
CA CYS A 332 7.06 23.80 2.63
C CYS A 332 7.77 24.89 3.44
N SER A 333 7.36 25.09 4.70
CA SER A 333 7.96 26.10 5.58
C SER A 333 9.42 25.77 5.90
N THR A 334 9.78 24.51 6.05
CA THR A 334 11.17 24.08 6.30
C THR A 334 12.09 24.47 5.13
N VAL A 335 11.67 24.24 3.89
CA VAL A 335 12.44 24.62 2.68
C VAL A 335 12.59 26.14 2.58
N LEU A 336 11.50 26.88 2.78
CA LEU A 336 11.47 28.34 2.69
C LEU A 336 12.31 29.02 3.77
N TRP A 337 12.22 28.54 5.02
CA TRP A 337 13.02 29.07 6.13
C TRP A 337 14.51 28.70 6.00
N THR A 338 14.83 27.52 5.47
CA THR A 338 16.23 27.15 5.16
C THR A 338 16.82 28.07 4.09
N THR A 339 16.04 28.38 3.05
CA THR A 339 16.45 29.30 1.97
C THR A 339 16.58 30.73 2.48
N THR A 340 15.64 31.18 3.33
CA THR A 340 15.70 32.49 4.00
C THR A 340 16.96 32.60 4.86
N MET A 341 17.33 31.53 5.56
CA MET A 341 18.56 31.47 6.34
C MET A 341 19.80 31.61 5.44
N ALA A 342 19.84 30.93 4.30
CA ALA A 342 20.93 31.02 3.32
C ALA A 342 21.09 32.46 2.77
N ILE A 343 19.98 33.09 2.37
CA ILE A 343 19.95 34.48 1.88
C ILE A 343 20.41 35.47 2.96
N TYR A 344 19.97 35.25 4.21
CA TYR A 344 20.36 36.08 5.33
C TYR A 344 21.86 35.99 5.62
N LEU A 345 22.43 34.78 5.63
CA LEU A 345 23.87 34.55 5.81
C LEU A 345 24.68 35.20 4.69
N TYR A 346 24.26 35.00 3.43
CA TYR A 346 24.90 35.62 2.27
C TYR A 346 24.95 37.14 2.40
N SER A 347 23.83 37.75 2.76
CA SER A 347 23.75 39.21 2.84
C SER A 347 24.48 39.78 4.06
N ALA A 348 24.52 39.05 5.17
CA ALA A 348 25.29 39.44 6.35
C ALA A 348 26.80 39.43 6.07
N ILE A 349 27.30 38.45 5.30
CA ILE A 349 28.72 38.34 4.96
C ILE A 349 29.12 39.35 3.87
N LYS A 350 28.27 39.54 2.85
CA LYS A 350 28.49 40.51 1.77
C LYS A 350 28.15 41.96 2.15
N ASN A 351 27.64 42.22 3.34
CA ASN A 351 27.12 43.52 3.78
C ASN A 351 26.06 44.11 2.81
N ILE A 352 25.25 43.26 2.19
CA ILE A 352 24.17 43.68 1.29
C ILE A 352 22.93 44.04 2.12
N LYS A 353 22.36 45.22 1.86
CA LYS A 353 21.10 45.64 2.49
C LYS A 353 19.95 44.77 2.00
N LEU A 354 19.51 43.82 2.84
CA LEU A 354 18.32 43.02 2.57
C LEU A 354 17.03 43.83 2.68
N PHE A 355 15.99 43.32 2.00
CA PHE A 355 14.61 43.71 2.26
C PHE A 355 14.25 43.59 3.75
N LYS A 356 13.24 44.36 4.18
CA LYS A 356 12.75 44.29 5.56
C LYS A 356 12.35 42.85 5.87
N PHE A 357 12.91 42.28 6.95
CA PHE A 357 12.74 40.87 7.33
C PHE A 357 11.25 40.44 7.46
N ARG A 358 10.35 41.39 7.76
CA ARG A 358 8.89 41.18 7.76
C ARG A 358 8.35 40.61 6.45
N TYR A 359 8.95 40.96 5.29
CA TYR A 359 8.49 40.46 4.00
C TYR A 359 8.78 38.97 3.83
N PHE A 360 9.89 38.47 4.37
CA PHE A 360 10.19 37.04 4.40
C PHE A 360 9.20 36.27 5.29
N ILE A 361 8.81 36.83 6.44
CA ILE A 361 7.80 36.23 7.32
C ILE A 361 6.46 36.12 6.58
N ILE A 362 5.99 37.22 5.99
CA ILE A 362 4.71 37.26 5.26
C ILE A 362 4.75 36.31 4.06
N PHE A 363 5.83 36.31 3.29
CA PHE A 363 5.99 35.45 2.12
C PHE A 363 6.03 33.97 2.51
N ASN A 364 6.89 33.58 3.45
CA ASN A 364 7.03 32.17 3.83
C ASN A 364 5.73 31.60 4.40
N THR A 365 5.09 32.33 5.32
CA THR A 365 3.82 31.90 5.92
C THR A 365 2.68 31.94 4.91
N GLY A 366 2.58 33.02 4.12
CA GLY A 366 1.55 33.19 3.11
C GLY A 366 1.63 32.13 2.01
N PHE A 367 2.83 31.82 1.53
CA PHE A 367 3.07 30.77 0.54
C PHE A 367 2.68 29.39 1.08
N SER A 368 3.22 28.98 2.24
CA SER A 368 2.92 27.67 2.83
C SER A 368 1.42 27.47 3.13
N LEU A 369 0.73 28.54 3.54
CA LEU A 369 -0.72 28.49 3.78
C LEU A 369 -1.51 28.46 2.47
N THR A 370 -1.11 29.23 1.47
CA THR A 370 -1.78 29.25 0.15
C THR A 370 -1.63 27.90 -0.55
N SER A 371 -0.44 27.30 -0.53
CA SER A 371 -0.21 25.97 -1.12
C SER A 371 -1.04 24.90 -0.41
N LEU A 372 -1.15 24.97 0.92
CA LEU A 372 -2.06 24.12 1.70
C LEU A 372 -3.52 24.31 1.26
N ILE A 373 -4.02 25.54 1.20
CA ILE A 373 -5.42 25.81 0.85
C ILE A 373 -5.74 25.28 -0.56
N ILE A 374 -4.83 25.46 -1.53
CA ILE A 374 -5.01 24.92 -2.89
C ILE A 374 -5.08 23.39 -2.84
N ALA A 375 -4.13 22.72 -2.19
CA ALA A 375 -4.11 21.25 -2.11
C ALA A 375 -5.35 20.69 -1.38
N ALA A 376 -5.75 21.32 -0.28
CA ALA A 376 -6.89 20.92 0.53
C ALA A 376 -8.23 21.18 -0.20
N SER A 377 -8.38 22.31 -0.86
CA SER A 377 -9.60 22.64 -1.62
C SER A 377 -9.80 21.74 -2.84
N ALA A 378 -8.71 21.25 -3.43
CA ALA A 378 -8.74 20.28 -4.53
C ALA A 378 -8.89 18.82 -4.05
N SER A 379 -9.00 18.58 -2.74
CA SER A 379 -9.13 17.25 -2.12
C SER A 379 -8.03 16.27 -2.55
N LYS A 380 -6.78 16.74 -2.70
CA LYS A 380 -5.67 15.96 -3.27
C LYS A 380 -4.81 15.23 -2.23
N PHE A 381 -5.16 15.30 -0.94
CA PHE A 381 -4.47 14.53 0.09
C PHE A 381 -4.98 13.09 0.13
N GLU A 382 -4.08 12.15 -0.16
CA GLU A 382 -4.39 10.72 -0.21
C GLU A 382 -3.19 9.92 0.30
N ALA A 383 -3.42 8.72 0.83
CA ALA A 383 -2.37 7.78 1.15
C ALA A 383 -1.76 7.23 -0.15
N GLY A 384 -0.42 7.27 -0.27
CA GLY A 384 0.28 6.74 -1.44
C GLY A 384 0.38 5.21 -1.45
N THR A 385 0.52 4.61 -2.64
CA THR A 385 0.68 3.16 -2.91
C THR A 385 2.03 2.57 -2.43
N GLY A 386 2.50 3.04 -1.29
CA GLY A 386 3.86 2.86 -0.81
C GLY A 386 4.42 4.14 -0.19
N SER A 387 3.58 4.97 0.44
CA SER A 387 4.01 6.06 1.31
C SER A 387 3.52 5.78 2.74
N ILE A 388 4.30 6.09 3.77
CA ILE A 388 3.83 6.04 5.17
C ILE A 388 3.11 7.33 5.60
N GLU A 389 2.86 8.23 4.65
CA GLU A 389 2.25 9.53 4.85
C GLU A 389 1.10 9.74 3.87
N CYS A 390 0.02 10.33 4.37
CA CYS A 390 -0.94 11.00 3.49
C CYS A 390 -0.29 12.27 2.96
N TRP A 391 -0.29 12.46 1.64
CA TRP A 391 0.26 13.65 1.02
C TRP A 391 -0.42 13.95 -0.31
N ILE A 392 0.06 14.95 -1.04
CA ILE A 392 -0.48 15.32 -2.35
C ILE A 392 -0.13 14.22 -3.35
N ARG A 393 -1.11 13.40 -3.72
CA ARG A 393 -0.88 12.25 -4.60
C ARG A 393 -0.87 12.63 -6.07
N ASP A 394 -1.69 13.61 -6.44
CA ASP A 394 -1.78 14.08 -7.82
C ASP A 394 -0.43 14.68 -8.25
N ARG A 395 0.15 14.08 -9.31
CA ARG A 395 1.47 14.44 -9.84
C ARG A 395 1.58 15.93 -10.14
N TRP A 396 0.56 16.50 -10.77
CA TRP A 396 0.63 17.90 -11.21
C TRP A 396 0.61 18.85 -10.01
N TYR A 397 -0.26 18.59 -9.04
CA TYR A 397 -0.34 19.39 -7.81
C TYR A 397 0.92 19.25 -6.94
N SER A 398 1.46 18.04 -6.77
CA SER A 398 2.69 17.83 -5.99
C SER A 398 3.89 18.53 -6.63
N ILE A 399 4.02 18.50 -7.96
CA ILE A 399 5.06 19.23 -8.69
C ILE A 399 4.88 20.74 -8.53
N CYS A 400 3.70 21.28 -8.83
CA CYS A 400 3.48 22.72 -8.86
C CYS A 400 3.51 23.37 -7.47
N LEU A 401 2.90 22.73 -6.46
CA LEU A 401 2.74 23.31 -5.13
C LEU A 401 3.96 23.10 -4.23
N PHE A 402 4.77 22.07 -4.48
CA PHE A 402 5.92 21.76 -3.63
C PHE A 402 7.23 21.63 -4.41
N TRP A 403 7.34 20.68 -5.35
CA TRP A 403 8.66 20.34 -5.92
C TRP A 403 9.27 21.44 -6.79
N LEU A 404 8.47 22.17 -7.57
CA LEU A 404 8.93 23.29 -8.37
C LEU A 404 9.41 24.47 -7.48
N PRO A 405 8.61 24.97 -6.52
CA PRO A 405 9.09 25.93 -5.51
C PRO A 405 10.33 25.45 -4.74
N CYS A 406 10.36 24.16 -4.37
CA CYS A 406 11.49 23.54 -3.70
C CYS A 406 12.76 23.58 -4.57
N GLY A 407 12.67 23.24 -5.85
CA GLY A 407 13.77 23.32 -6.80
C GLY A 407 14.33 24.74 -6.94
N ILE A 408 13.45 25.75 -7.04
CA ILE A 408 13.86 27.17 -7.07
C ILE A 408 14.56 27.56 -5.76
N CYS A 409 14.00 27.17 -4.62
CA CYS A 409 14.57 27.43 -3.30
C CYS A 409 15.96 26.78 -3.13
N LEU A 410 16.13 25.54 -3.58
CA LEU A 410 17.40 24.82 -3.54
C LEU A 410 18.46 25.46 -4.43
N LEU A 411 18.08 25.93 -5.62
CA LEU A 411 18.98 26.65 -6.51
C LEU A 411 19.46 27.96 -5.87
N ILE A 412 18.53 28.78 -5.37
CA ILE A 412 18.86 30.04 -4.68
C ILE A 412 19.72 29.78 -3.45
N GLY A 413 19.32 28.81 -2.61
CA GLY A 413 20.05 28.42 -1.41
C GLY A 413 21.48 27.97 -1.71
N THR A 414 21.66 27.13 -2.74
CA THR A 414 22.98 26.67 -3.19
C THR A 414 23.86 27.81 -3.66
N ILE A 415 23.34 28.72 -4.49
CA ILE A 415 24.08 29.90 -4.96
C ILE A 415 24.52 30.79 -3.78
N CYS A 416 23.62 31.04 -2.83
CA CYS A 416 23.92 31.82 -1.63
C CYS A 416 25.03 31.18 -0.79
N ILE A 417 24.94 29.86 -0.53
CA ILE A 417 25.93 29.16 0.29
C ILE A 417 27.29 29.04 -0.42
N ALA A 418 27.30 28.72 -1.71
CA ALA A 418 28.54 28.71 -2.49
C ALA A 418 29.24 30.08 -2.44
N SER A 419 28.47 31.15 -2.60
CA SER A 419 28.99 32.52 -2.49
C SER A 419 29.52 32.85 -1.08
N VAL A 420 28.83 32.39 -0.02
CA VAL A 420 29.30 32.52 1.37
C VAL A 420 30.62 31.81 1.59
N ILE A 421 30.77 30.57 1.09
CA ILE A 421 32.01 29.79 1.23
C ILE A 421 33.17 30.49 0.53
N VAL A 422 32.96 31.01 -0.68
CA VAL A 422 33.97 31.76 -1.43
C VAL A 422 34.40 33.02 -0.67
N GLU A 423 33.46 33.77 -0.09
CA GLU A 423 33.81 34.95 0.70
C GLU A 423 34.54 34.61 1.98
N ILE A 424 34.13 33.57 2.70
CA ILE A 424 34.83 33.11 3.90
C ILE A 424 36.26 32.68 3.55
N TYR A 425 36.45 31.98 2.43
CA TYR A 425 37.77 31.57 1.96
C TYR A 425 38.66 32.78 1.59
N LYS A 426 38.09 33.77 0.89
CA LYS A 426 38.79 35.02 0.56
C LYS A 426 39.18 35.81 1.81
N VAL A 427 38.29 35.85 2.80
CA VAL A 427 38.48 36.55 4.07
C VAL A 427 39.49 35.81 4.95
N SER A 428 39.41 34.49 5.06
CA SER A 428 40.31 33.67 5.88
C SER A 428 41.76 33.74 5.43
N LYS A 429 42.02 34.00 4.14
CA LYS A 429 43.37 34.18 3.61
C LYS A 429 44.04 35.48 4.10
N ASN A 430 43.24 36.50 4.46
CA ASN A 430 43.73 37.85 4.76
C ASN A 430 43.68 38.22 6.26
N ILE A 431 43.05 37.39 7.08
CA ILE A 431 42.73 37.71 8.48
C ILE A 431 43.76 37.13 9.46
N LYS A 432 44.09 37.90 10.51
CA LYS A 432 44.85 37.44 11.68
C LYS A 432 44.00 36.48 12.54
N LEU A 433 44.65 35.51 13.20
CA LEU A 433 44.01 34.46 14.01
C LEU A 433 42.91 34.95 14.99
N SER A 434 42.95 36.19 15.46
CA SER A 434 41.97 36.77 16.40
C SER A 434 40.56 36.94 15.84
N GLU A 435 40.36 37.17 14.54
CA GLU A 435 39.00 37.33 13.97
C GLU A 435 38.36 35.98 13.59
N SER A 436 39.08 34.87 13.83
CA SER A 436 38.59 33.50 13.61
C SER A 436 37.35 33.17 14.45
N GLU A 437 37.17 33.81 15.62
CA GLU A 437 35.99 33.61 16.46
C GLU A 437 34.69 33.99 15.75
N THR A 438 34.70 35.08 14.97
CA THR A 438 33.52 35.55 14.22
C THR A 438 33.17 34.55 13.12
N ILE A 439 34.19 34.01 12.43
CA ILE A 439 34.02 32.96 11.41
C ILE A 439 33.46 31.69 12.07
N MET A 440 34.00 31.29 13.22
CA MET A 440 33.57 30.08 13.94
C MET A 440 32.10 30.15 14.37
N ARG A 441 31.56 31.34 14.64
CA ARG A 441 30.13 31.54 14.92
C ARG A 441 29.22 31.31 13.70
N GLN A 442 29.73 31.49 12.48
CA GLN A 442 28.97 31.31 11.24
C GLN A 442 29.03 29.86 10.69
N ILE A 443 30.00 29.05 11.13
CA ILE A 443 30.15 27.66 10.68
C ILE A 443 28.89 26.83 10.97
N LYS A 444 28.26 27.02 12.14
CA LYS A 444 27.04 26.29 12.53
C LYS A 444 25.88 26.48 11.54
N PRO A 445 25.46 27.71 11.20
CA PRO A 445 24.47 27.93 10.15
C PRO A 445 24.83 27.33 8.80
N ILE A 446 26.10 27.42 8.39
CA ILE A 446 26.55 26.90 7.10
C ILE A 446 26.40 25.37 7.06
N ILE A 447 26.86 24.67 8.09
CA ILE A 447 26.67 23.22 8.23
C ILE A 447 25.19 22.87 8.21
N SER A 448 24.36 23.61 8.95
CA SER A 448 22.91 23.39 9.00
C SER A 448 22.27 23.52 7.61
N VAL A 449 22.59 24.57 6.86
CA VAL A 449 22.02 24.77 5.52
C VAL A 449 22.55 23.72 4.55
N ILE A 450 23.85 23.40 4.57
CA ILE A 450 24.42 22.37 3.70
C ILE A 450 23.75 21.01 3.94
N LEU A 451 23.59 20.59 5.19
CA LEU A 451 22.99 19.31 5.52
C LEU A 451 21.51 19.26 5.12
N VAL A 452 20.74 20.30 5.43
CA VAL A 452 19.30 20.36 5.09
C VAL A 452 19.09 20.47 3.57
N SER A 453 19.80 21.37 2.89
CA SER A 453 19.73 21.50 1.43
C SER A 453 20.24 20.25 0.72
N GLY A 454 21.28 19.60 1.24
CA GLY A 454 21.76 18.30 0.74
C GLY A 454 20.70 17.22 0.87
N SER A 455 20.03 17.12 2.02
CA SER A 455 18.88 16.23 2.21
C SER A 455 17.76 16.55 1.23
N PHE A 456 17.34 17.80 1.08
CA PHE A 456 16.29 18.15 0.11
C PHE A 456 16.69 17.88 -1.34
N THR A 457 17.95 18.08 -1.70
CA THR A 457 18.47 17.72 -3.03
C THR A 457 18.35 16.22 -3.25
N TYR A 458 18.69 15.41 -2.24
CA TYR A 458 18.49 13.96 -2.28
C TYR A 458 17.00 13.60 -2.45
N LEU A 459 16.09 14.19 -1.65
CA LEU A 459 14.65 13.94 -1.75
C LEU A 459 14.10 14.34 -3.13
N PHE A 460 14.58 15.45 -3.69
CA PHE A 460 14.22 15.93 -5.02
C PHE A 460 14.63 14.93 -6.10
N ILE A 461 15.88 14.46 -6.08
CA ILE A 461 16.38 13.46 -7.05
C ILE A 461 15.57 12.17 -6.95
N ILE A 462 15.36 11.65 -5.73
CA ILE A 462 14.59 10.41 -5.53
C ILE A 462 13.13 10.54 -5.98
N PHE A 463 12.49 11.68 -5.73
CA PHE A 463 11.12 11.90 -6.20
C PHE A 463 11.03 11.80 -7.72
N PHE A 464 11.90 12.49 -8.44
CA PHE A 464 11.89 12.45 -9.91
C PHE A 464 12.36 11.09 -10.47
N ASP A 465 13.23 10.37 -9.76
CA ASP A 465 13.59 9.00 -10.12
C ASP A 465 12.40 8.03 -9.98
N ILE A 466 11.66 8.11 -8.87
CA ILE A 466 10.43 7.32 -8.67
C ILE A 466 9.39 7.66 -9.74
N GLU A 467 9.20 8.95 -10.03
CA GLU A 467 8.24 9.40 -11.03
C GLU A 467 8.62 8.93 -12.44
N ARG A 468 9.91 8.96 -12.79
CA ARG A 468 10.41 8.46 -14.07
C ARG A 468 10.18 6.95 -14.21
N ASN A 469 10.35 6.19 -13.14
CA ASN A 469 10.20 4.74 -13.13
C ASN A 469 8.78 4.25 -12.81
N PHE A 470 7.82 5.17 -12.59
CA PHE A 470 6.45 4.83 -12.19
C PHE A 470 5.74 3.91 -13.19
N GLY A 471 6.00 4.08 -14.49
CA GLY A 471 5.48 3.18 -15.52
C GLY A 471 5.97 1.75 -15.38
N GLY A 472 7.24 1.55 -15.01
CA GLY A 472 7.84 0.24 -14.76
C GLY A 472 7.26 -0.43 -13.50
N TYR A 473 7.03 0.36 -12.44
CA TYR A 473 6.35 -0.16 -11.23
C TYR A 473 4.90 -0.57 -11.53
N ARG A 474 4.20 0.17 -12.41
CA ARG A 474 2.85 -0.19 -12.84
C ARG A 474 2.83 -1.50 -13.65
N SER A 475 3.80 -1.71 -14.55
CA SER A 475 3.88 -2.98 -15.29
C SER A 475 4.24 -4.17 -14.40
N ALA A 476 5.06 -3.97 -13.36
CA ALA A 476 5.43 -5.03 -12.42
C ALA A 476 4.25 -5.56 -11.58
N VAL A 477 3.12 -4.83 -11.55
CA VAL A 477 1.88 -5.35 -10.95
C VAL A 477 1.37 -6.57 -11.70
N THR A 478 1.58 -6.66 -13.02
CA THR A 478 1.24 -7.84 -13.80
C THR A 478 2.07 -9.05 -13.36
N ASP A 479 3.38 -8.88 -13.16
CA ASP A 479 4.26 -9.95 -12.66
C ASP A 479 3.85 -10.41 -11.26
N TYR A 480 3.43 -9.47 -10.41
CA TYR A 480 2.89 -9.77 -9.09
C TYR A 480 1.62 -10.62 -9.17
N VAL A 481 0.66 -10.27 -10.03
CA VAL A 481 -0.56 -11.08 -10.24
C VAL A 481 -0.22 -12.47 -10.78
N LEU A 482 0.71 -12.57 -11.73
CA LEU A 482 1.16 -13.87 -12.25
C LEU A 482 1.84 -14.72 -11.17
N CYS A 483 2.59 -14.10 -10.26
CA CYS A 483 3.12 -14.78 -9.08
C CYS A 483 1.99 -15.31 -8.19
N LEU A 484 0.98 -14.49 -7.88
CA LEU A 484 -0.16 -14.91 -7.05
C LEU A 484 -0.89 -16.12 -7.67
N LEU A 485 -1.16 -16.08 -8.97
CA LEU A 485 -1.84 -17.16 -9.69
C LEU A 485 -1.04 -18.48 -9.71
N ASN A 486 0.29 -18.40 -9.64
CA ASN A 486 1.17 -19.57 -9.64
C ASN A 486 1.56 -20.05 -8.23
N SER A 487 1.31 -19.24 -7.20
CA SER A 487 1.66 -19.54 -5.82
C SER A 487 0.78 -20.66 -5.24
N THR A 488 1.39 -21.56 -4.46
CA THR A 488 0.66 -22.52 -3.62
C THR A 488 0.27 -21.94 -2.27
N ASP A 489 1.02 -20.93 -1.79
CA ASP A 489 0.98 -20.48 -0.39
C ASP A 489 0.25 -19.13 -0.23
N ASN A 490 -0.87 -18.94 -0.94
CA ASN A 490 -1.66 -17.71 -0.91
C ASN A 490 -0.86 -16.42 -1.19
N GLY A 491 0.23 -16.51 -1.94
CA GLY A 491 0.99 -15.36 -2.39
C GLY A 491 1.86 -14.66 -1.34
N ILE A 492 2.20 -15.32 -0.22
CA ILE A 492 3.01 -14.71 0.85
C ILE A 492 4.36 -14.19 0.33
N GLU A 493 5.00 -14.91 -0.60
CA GLU A 493 6.30 -14.55 -1.19
C GLU A 493 6.18 -13.61 -2.40
N CYS A 494 4.96 -13.36 -2.87
CA CYS A 494 4.74 -12.50 -4.03
C CYS A 494 4.83 -11.04 -3.60
N HIS A 495 5.74 -10.31 -4.25
CA HIS A 495 5.91 -8.88 -4.06
C HIS A 495 5.90 -8.17 -5.41
N THR A 496 5.37 -6.96 -5.45
CA THR A 496 5.47 -6.11 -6.64
C THR A 496 6.79 -5.36 -6.63
N SER A 497 7.35 -5.07 -7.80
CA SER A 497 8.54 -4.23 -7.89
C SER A 497 8.15 -2.78 -7.63
N GLY A 498 8.54 -2.27 -6.47
CA GLY A 498 8.41 -0.85 -6.12
C GLY A 498 9.75 -0.11 -6.15
N PRO A 499 9.79 1.14 -5.65
CA PRO A 499 11.04 1.86 -5.43
C PRO A 499 12.02 1.04 -4.59
N SER A 500 13.32 1.16 -4.86
CA SER A 500 14.33 0.49 -4.03
C SER A 500 14.16 0.85 -2.55
N TYR A 501 14.22 -0.17 -1.68
CA TYR A 501 14.00 0.00 -0.24
C TYR A 501 14.98 0.99 0.39
N ASN A 502 16.28 0.91 0.05
CA ASN A 502 17.31 1.76 0.69
C ASN A 502 17.09 3.26 0.40
N PRO A 503 16.91 3.70 -0.86
CA PRO A 503 16.63 5.10 -1.13
C PRO A 503 15.38 5.62 -0.44
N TYR A 504 14.34 4.78 -0.40
CA TYR A 504 13.07 5.07 0.23
C TYR A 504 13.21 5.16 1.76
N PHE A 505 13.93 4.25 2.41
CA PHE A 505 14.26 4.33 3.85
C PHE A 505 15.02 5.62 4.18
N MET A 506 16.03 5.97 3.37
CA MET A 506 16.82 7.19 3.54
C MET A 506 15.98 8.47 3.35
N PHE A 507 14.97 8.44 2.46
CA PHE A 507 14.03 9.54 2.28
C PHE A 507 13.33 9.89 3.61
N TYR A 508 12.76 8.90 4.30
CA TYR A 508 12.08 9.12 5.59
C TYR A 508 13.06 9.44 6.72
N PHE A 509 14.25 8.83 6.71
CA PHE A 509 15.31 9.12 7.67
C PHE A 509 15.65 10.62 7.71
N PHE A 510 15.96 11.22 6.55
CA PHE A 510 16.38 12.63 6.50
C PHE A 510 15.28 13.58 6.99
N MET A 511 14.05 13.36 6.55
CA MET A 511 12.89 14.18 6.94
C MET A 511 12.68 14.23 8.44
N ARG A 512 12.91 13.10 9.12
CA ARG A 512 12.67 12.95 10.56
C ARG A 512 13.89 13.30 11.39
N PHE A 513 15.09 13.24 10.80
CA PHE A 513 16.33 13.60 11.47
C PHE A 513 16.50 15.12 11.69
N PHE A 514 15.76 15.98 10.97
CA PHE A 514 15.97 17.44 11.03
C PHE A 514 15.86 18.06 12.43
N GLY A 515 14.92 17.62 13.28
CA GLY A 515 14.77 18.19 14.63
C GLY A 515 15.95 17.84 15.53
N ILE A 516 16.46 16.61 15.42
CA ILE A 516 17.68 16.15 16.08
C ILE A 516 18.87 16.97 15.59
N LEU A 517 19.01 17.13 14.27
CA LEU A 517 20.08 17.92 13.65
C LEU A 517 20.08 19.37 14.18
N PHE A 518 18.92 20.03 14.23
CA PHE A 518 18.82 21.40 14.72
C PHE A 518 19.10 21.50 16.22
N PHE A 519 18.70 20.52 17.01
CA PHE A 519 19.07 20.45 18.43
C PHE A 519 20.58 20.29 18.62
N LEU A 520 21.23 19.40 17.86
CA LEU A 520 22.69 19.23 17.93
C LEU A 520 23.45 20.50 17.54
N ILE A 521 23.00 21.21 16.49
CA ILE A 521 23.67 22.43 16.02
C ILE A 521 23.37 23.63 16.96
N TYR A 522 22.10 23.86 17.29
CA TYR A 522 21.64 25.07 17.98
C TYR A 522 21.29 24.83 19.45
N GLY A 523 20.59 23.74 19.77
CA GLY A 523 20.16 23.41 21.13
C GLY A 523 21.32 23.20 22.11
N THR A 524 22.46 22.67 21.64
CA THR A 524 23.68 22.51 22.45
C THR A 524 24.54 23.79 22.56
N SER A 525 24.15 24.88 21.89
CA SER A 525 24.94 26.11 21.88
C SER A 525 24.99 26.81 23.25
N LYS A 526 26.06 27.57 23.51
CA LYS A 526 26.17 28.41 24.71
C LYS A 526 24.94 29.31 24.89
N ASN A 527 24.46 29.92 23.80
CA ASN A 527 23.27 30.77 23.81
C ASN A 527 22.01 30.06 24.31
N ALA A 528 21.81 28.78 23.97
CA ALA A 528 20.66 28.01 24.44
C ALA A 528 20.80 27.69 25.93
N ARG A 529 21.98 27.23 26.36
CA ARG A 529 22.29 26.93 27.78
C ARG A 529 22.14 28.16 28.67
N ASP A 530 22.67 29.31 28.25
CA ASP A 530 22.57 30.57 28.99
C ASP A 530 21.11 30.99 29.16
N SER A 531 20.27 30.82 28.13
CA SER A 531 18.83 31.12 28.19
C SER A 531 18.10 30.24 29.21
N TRP A 532 18.43 28.95 29.27
CA TRP A 532 17.86 28.04 30.26
C TRP A 532 18.37 28.30 31.67
N TYR A 533 19.66 28.62 31.84
CA TYR A 533 20.24 28.98 33.12
C TYR A 533 19.59 30.24 33.72
N GLU A 534 19.36 31.27 32.89
CA GLU A 534 18.60 32.47 33.30
C GLU A 534 17.18 32.12 33.77
N LEU A 535 16.50 31.17 33.11
CA LEU A 535 15.17 30.72 33.52
C LEU A 535 15.19 29.97 34.85
N PHE A 536 16.14 29.02 35.02
CA PHE A 536 16.25 28.24 36.25
C PHE A 536 16.57 29.11 37.47
N ILE A 537 17.43 30.12 37.32
CA ILE A 537 17.68 31.10 38.38
C ILE A 537 16.40 31.84 38.74
N LYS A 538 15.64 32.34 37.76
CA LYS A 538 14.39 33.06 38.01
C LYS A 538 13.35 32.22 38.73
N ILE A 539 13.17 30.96 38.32
CA ILE A 539 12.25 30.02 38.97
C ILE A 539 12.70 29.75 40.42
N LYS A 540 14.00 29.54 40.64
CA LYS A 540 14.55 29.31 41.99
C LYS A 540 14.34 30.52 42.90
N VAL A 541 14.57 31.74 42.41
CA VAL A 541 14.33 32.98 43.16
C VAL A 541 12.84 33.14 43.49
N SER A 542 11.94 32.97 42.51
CA SER A 542 10.49 33.03 42.70
C SER A 542 9.96 32.01 43.73
N LEU A 543 10.47 30.77 43.71
CA LEU A 543 10.11 29.76 44.68
C LEU A 543 10.61 30.11 46.09
N SER A 544 11.82 30.68 46.21
CA SER A 544 12.37 31.09 47.50
C SER A 544 11.61 32.25 48.15
N GLU A 545 11.16 33.23 47.37
CA GLU A 545 10.31 34.32 47.84
C GLU A 545 8.96 33.78 48.35
N THR A 546 8.34 32.86 47.61
CA THR A 546 7.06 32.25 47.99
C THR A 546 7.16 31.44 49.29
N SER A 547 8.25 30.68 49.51
CA SER A 547 8.45 29.93 50.75
C SER A 547 8.61 30.84 51.97
N SER A 548 9.30 31.97 51.84
CA SER A 548 9.47 32.92 52.96
C SER A 548 8.14 33.55 53.43
N THR A 549 7.20 33.77 52.50
CA THR A 549 5.88 34.32 52.83
C THR A 549 5.00 33.30 53.59
N ILE A 550 5.10 32.00 53.29
CA ILE A 550 4.29 30.97 53.96
C ILE A 550 4.76 30.74 55.40
N SER A 551 6.07 30.73 55.67
CA SER A 551 6.61 30.52 57.02
C SER A 551 6.20 31.61 58.03
N ASN A 552 5.90 32.83 57.58
CA ASN A 552 5.44 33.88 58.49
C ASN A 552 3.95 33.74 58.90
N ASN A 553 3.16 32.89 58.23
CA ASN A 553 1.73 32.75 58.50
C ASN A 553 1.35 31.55 59.39
N SER A 554 2.26 30.65 59.74
CA SER A 554 1.94 29.47 60.57
C SER A 554 2.04 29.71 62.09
N GLY A 555 2.44 30.90 62.53
CA GLY A 555 2.42 31.30 63.95
C GLY A 555 1.23 32.21 64.27
N GLY A 556 0.01 31.68 64.34
CA GLY A 556 -1.15 32.53 64.69
C GLY A 556 -2.54 31.91 64.60
N GLY A 557 -2.68 30.59 64.67
CA GLY A 557 -3.99 29.92 64.71
C GLY A 557 -4.63 29.93 66.10
N SER A 558 -5.04 31.10 66.59
CA SER A 558 -6.06 31.22 67.66
C SER A 558 -6.62 32.64 67.80
N SER A 559 -7.03 33.31 66.71
CA SER A 559 -7.83 34.56 66.87
C SER A 559 -8.61 35.08 65.66
N GLN A 560 -8.63 34.41 64.50
CA GLN A 560 -9.36 34.94 63.32
C GLN A 560 -10.71 34.29 63.00
N GLN A 561 -11.30 33.57 63.95
CA GLN A 561 -12.75 33.32 63.98
C GLN A 561 -13.57 34.64 64.05
N LYS A 562 -12.92 35.77 64.38
CA LYS A 562 -13.58 37.10 64.44
C LYS A 562 -13.72 37.83 63.11
N GLN A 563 -12.99 37.46 62.05
CA GLN A 563 -13.07 38.21 60.79
C GLN A 563 -14.07 37.62 59.79
N GLN A 564 -14.43 36.34 59.92
CA GLN A 564 -15.48 35.75 59.09
C GLN A 564 -16.88 36.29 59.47
N GLN A 565 -17.10 36.64 60.74
CA GLN A 565 -18.38 37.22 61.20
C GLN A 565 -18.59 38.69 60.78
N GLN A 566 -17.52 39.44 60.48
CA GLN A 566 -17.67 40.83 60.01
C GLN A 566 -18.00 40.96 58.52
N ASN A 567 -17.74 39.94 57.71
CA ASN A 567 -18.07 39.98 56.28
C ASN A 567 -19.52 39.55 55.98
N GLU A 568 -20.19 38.80 56.86
CA GLU A 568 -21.64 38.58 56.73
C GLU A 568 -22.46 39.85 56.95
N ILE A 569 -22.02 40.76 57.84
CA ILE A 569 -22.74 42.01 58.12
C ILE A 569 -22.69 43.00 56.95
N LYS A 570 -21.75 42.87 56.01
CA LYS A 570 -21.63 43.77 54.86
C LYS A 570 -22.36 43.32 53.60
N LEU A 571 -22.82 42.07 53.52
CA LEU A 571 -23.61 41.63 52.37
C LEU A 571 -25.12 41.91 52.51
N GLU A 572 -25.60 42.26 53.70
CA GLU A 572 -27.02 42.60 53.93
C GLU A 572 -27.37 44.07 53.57
N LYS A 573 -26.44 44.81 52.96
CA LYS A 573 -26.67 46.19 52.47
C LYS A 573 -26.38 46.38 50.98
N ILE A 574 -26.38 45.30 50.21
CA ILE A 574 -26.49 45.29 48.75
C ILE A 574 -27.68 44.41 48.41
#